data_AF-A0A847Q1L6-F1
#
_entry.id   AF-A0A847Q1L6-F1
#
_cell.length_a   1.000
_cell.length_b   1.000
_cell.length_c   1.000
_cell.angle_alpha   90.00
_cell.angle_beta   90.00
_cell.angle_gamma   90.00
#
_symmetry.space_group_name_H-M   'P 1'
#
loop_
_entity.id
_entity.type
_entity.pdbx_description
1 polymer ?
#
loop_
_entity_poly.entity_id
_entity_poly.type
_entity_poly.pdbx_seq_one_letter_code
_entity_poly.pdbx_strand_id
1 'polypeptide(L)'
;MTAFIDEHRAVYGVEPICRVLPIAPSTYYERKARESDPSRLPARAVRDACLTGEIERVWQQNRRIYGARKVWRQLNREQIRVGRCTVERLMRRDGLRGVVRGSKPRTTIP
;
A
#
# COMPACT_ATOMS: atom_id res chain seq x y z
N MET A 1 -15.13 1.10 -3.44
CA MET A 1 -16.00 0.53 -4.49
C MET A 1 -16.64 -0.79 -4.07
N THR A 2 -15.90 -1.78 -3.54
CA THR A 2 -16.54 -3.02 -2.99
C THR A 2 -17.34 -2.80 -1.71
N ALA A 3 -16.99 -1.81 -0.88
CA ALA A 3 -17.72 -1.51 0.36
C ALA A 3 -19.23 -1.24 0.12
N PHE A 4 -19.57 -0.52 -0.96
CA PHE A 4 -20.96 -0.28 -1.33
C PHE A 4 -21.69 -1.57 -1.71
N ILE A 5 -21.03 -2.43 -2.51
CA ILE A 5 -21.58 -3.75 -2.87
C ILE A 5 -21.77 -4.60 -1.61
N ASP A 6 -20.81 -4.59 -0.68
CA ASP A 6 -20.87 -5.34 0.57
C ASP A 6 -22.04 -4.93 1.47
N GLU A 7 -22.30 -3.63 1.55
CA GLU A 7 -23.38 -3.07 2.36
C GLU A 7 -24.75 -3.40 1.78
N HIS A 8 -24.87 -3.43 0.44
CA HIS A 8 -26.16 -3.49 -0.25
C HIS A 8 -26.47 -4.87 -0.87
N ARG A 9 -25.52 -5.81 -0.90
CA ARG A 9 -25.69 -7.15 -1.50
C ARG A 9 -26.81 -7.98 -0.88
N ALA A 10 -27.13 -7.76 0.40
CA ALA A 10 -28.17 -8.51 1.09
C ALA A 10 -29.58 -8.12 0.61
N VAL A 11 -29.75 -6.89 0.15
CA VAL A 11 -31.04 -6.34 -0.30
C VAL A 11 -31.22 -6.52 -1.80
N TYR A 12 -30.18 -6.23 -2.59
CA TYR A 12 -30.30 -6.15 -4.06
C TYR A 12 -29.56 -7.26 -4.81
N GLY A 13 -28.74 -8.08 -4.13
CA GLY A 13 -27.83 -9.01 -4.79
C GLY A 13 -26.64 -8.32 -5.47
N VAL A 14 -25.60 -9.09 -5.78
CA VAL A 14 -24.35 -8.55 -6.34
C VAL A 14 -24.50 -8.14 -7.81
N GLU A 15 -25.16 -8.98 -8.62
CA GLU A 15 -25.27 -8.75 -10.07
C GLU A 15 -26.03 -7.46 -10.44
N PRO A 16 -27.16 -7.09 -9.80
CA PRO A 16 -27.84 -5.84 -10.11
C PRO A 16 -26.99 -4.61 -9.78
N ILE A 17 -26.25 -4.64 -8.67
CA ILE A 17 -25.35 -3.55 -8.28
C ILE A 17 -24.18 -3.44 -9.26
N CYS A 18 -23.58 -4.57 -9.67
CA CYS A 18 -22.53 -4.65 -10.68
C CYS A 18 -22.98 -4.28 -12.11
N ARG A 19 -24.29 -4.24 -12.39
CA ARG A 19 -24.80 -3.73 -13.66
C ARG A 19 -24.81 -2.20 -13.69
N VAL A 20 -25.08 -1.58 -12.53
CA VAL A 20 -25.15 -0.12 -12.38
C VAL A 20 -23.75 0.48 -12.17
N LEU A 21 -22.95 -0.11 -11.29
CA LEU A 21 -21.52 0.20 -11.17
C LEU A 21 -20.81 -0.60 -12.26
N PRO A 22 -20.14 0.01 -13.26
CA PRO A 22 -19.54 -0.70 -14.40
C PRO A 22 -18.36 -1.61 -13.98
N ILE A 23 -18.66 -2.69 -13.25
CA ILE A 23 -17.75 -3.67 -12.65
C ILE A 23 -18.32 -5.06 -12.94
N ALA A 24 -17.51 -5.96 -13.48
CA ALA A 24 -17.94 -7.34 -13.67
C ALA A 24 -18.15 -8.06 -12.31
N PRO A 25 -19.21 -8.88 -12.15
CA PRO A 25 -19.43 -9.68 -10.94
C PRO A 25 -18.25 -10.59 -10.59
N SER A 26 -17.58 -11.15 -11.59
CA SER A 26 -16.37 -11.97 -11.41
C SER A 26 -15.24 -11.20 -10.72
N THR A 27 -15.05 -9.92 -11.04
CA THR A 27 -14.06 -9.05 -10.39
C THR A 27 -14.39 -8.81 -8.92
N TYR A 28 -15.67 -8.68 -8.57
CA TYR A 28 -16.10 -8.57 -7.18
C TYR A 28 -15.76 -9.85 -6.39
N TYR A 29 -16.16 -11.02 -6.91
CA TYR A 29 -15.92 -12.29 -6.23
C TYR A 29 -14.43 -12.64 -6.17
N GLU A 30 -13.65 -12.35 -7.20
CA GLU A 30 -12.20 -12.53 -7.18
C GLU A 30 -11.55 -11.64 -6.11
N ARG A 31 -11.98 -10.38 -6.00
CA ARG A 31 -11.50 -9.48 -4.95
C ARG A 31 -11.88 -9.99 -3.56
N LYS A 32 -13.09 -10.52 -3.38
CA LYS A 32 -13.49 -11.16 -2.12
C LYS A 32 -12.71 -12.42 -1.81
N ALA A 33 -12.43 -13.25 -2.80
CA ALA A 33 -11.58 -14.41 -2.64
C ALA A 33 -10.15 -14.02 -2.21
N ARG A 34 -9.60 -12.95 -2.77
CA ARG A 34 -8.28 -12.41 -2.37
C ARG A 34 -8.27 -11.79 -0.96
N GLU A 35 -9.39 -11.24 -0.50
CA GLU A 35 -9.53 -10.72 0.87
C GLU A 35 -9.60 -11.86 1.90
N SER A 36 -10.29 -12.96 1.56
CA SER A 36 -10.46 -14.11 2.47
C SER A 36 -9.28 -15.08 2.48
N ASP A 37 -8.59 -15.24 1.35
CA ASP A 37 -7.52 -16.23 1.17
C ASP A 37 -6.20 -15.54 0.76
N PRO A 38 -5.23 -15.43 1.69
CA PRO A 38 -3.92 -14.86 1.41
C PRO A 38 -3.13 -15.58 0.31
N SER A 39 -3.42 -16.86 0.03
CA SER A 39 -2.74 -17.62 -1.02
C SER A 39 -3.10 -17.17 -2.44
N ARG A 40 -4.27 -16.51 -2.60
CA ARG A 40 -4.75 -15.97 -3.89
C ARG A 40 -4.24 -14.56 -4.17
N LEU A 41 -3.44 -13.98 -3.27
CA LEU A 41 -2.84 -12.67 -3.48
C LEU A 41 -1.85 -12.72 -4.64
N PRO A 42 -1.80 -11.67 -5.48
CA PRO A 42 -0.80 -11.61 -6.54
C PRO A 42 0.61 -11.59 -5.92
N ALA A 43 1.56 -12.24 -6.59
CA ALA A 43 2.95 -12.36 -6.11
C ALA A 43 3.57 -11.00 -5.72
N ARG A 44 3.20 -9.92 -6.42
CA ARG A 44 3.62 -8.56 -6.09
C ARG A 44 3.09 -8.08 -4.72
N ALA A 45 1.84 -8.38 -4.38
CA ALA A 45 1.26 -7.98 -3.09
C ALA A 45 1.93 -8.74 -1.94
N VAL A 46 2.22 -10.03 -2.12
CA VAL A 46 2.97 -10.83 -1.15
C VAL A 46 4.37 -10.25 -0.96
N ARG A 47 5.09 -9.97 -2.05
CA ARG A 47 6.42 -9.34 -1.98
C ARG A 47 6.38 -7.98 -1.32
N ASP A 48 5.41 -7.14 -1.66
CA ASP A 48 5.24 -5.81 -1.08
C ASP A 48 4.95 -5.89 0.43
N ALA A 49 4.19 -6.88 0.90
CA ALA A 49 3.94 -7.10 2.31
C ALA A 49 5.22 -7.48 3.06
N CYS A 50 6.02 -8.42 2.53
CA CYS A 50 7.32 -8.75 3.11
C CYS A 50 8.26 -7.54 3.14
N LEU A 51 8.33 -6.78 2.05
CA LEU A 51 9.17 -5.58 1.97
C LEU A 51 8.72 -4.46 2.92
N THR A 52 7.41 -4.28 3.12
CA THR A 52 6.88 -3.33 4.11
C THR A 52 7.39 -3.66 5.50
N GLY A 53 7.42 -4.95 5.90
CA GLY A 53 7.97 -5.36 7.19
C GLY A 53 9.45 -4.98 7.36
N GLU A 54 10.27 -5.21 6.34
CA GLU A 54 11.69 -4.83 6.36
C GLU A 54 11.89 -3.30 6.38
N ILE A 55 11.10 -2.56 5.60
CA ILE A 55 11.09 -1.10 5.60
C ILE A 55 10.76 -0.56 6.98
N GLU A 56 9.72 -1.10 7.63
CA GLU A 56 9.30 -0.69 8.96
C GLU A 56 10.38 -1.02 10.00
N ARG A 57 10.95 -2.23 9.96
CA ARG A 57 12.07 -2.62 10.85
C ARG A 57 13.21 -1.62 10.77
N VAL A 58 13.70 -1.33 9.56
CA VAL A 58 14.78 -0.37 9.34
C VAL A 58 14.38 1.03 9.81
N TRP A 59 13.16 1.46 9.54
CA TRP A 59 12.66 2.77 9.96
C TRP A 59 12.61 2.91 11.49
N GLN A 60 12.08 1.92 12.20
CA GLN A 60 12.00 1.90 13.66
C GLN A 60 13.40 1.83 14.30
N GLN A 61 14.28 0.96 13.78
CA GLN A 61 15.68 0.83 14.26
C GLN A 61 16.45 2.16 14.15
N ASN A 62 16.16 2.97 13.14
CA ASN A 62 16.77 4.29 12.94
C ASN A 62 15.96 5.42 13.58
N ARG A 63 15.20 5.13 14.64
CA ARG A 63 14.39 6.09 15.42
C ARG A 63 13.47 6.95 14.55
N ARG A 64 12.97 6.38 13.45
CA ARG A 64 12.07 7.05 12.49
C ARG A 64 12.69 8.24 11.75
N ILE A 65 14.01 8.42 11.85
CA ILE A 65 14.74 9.52 11.21
C ILE A 65 14.86 9.29 9.71
N TYR A 66 14.97 8.04 9.28
CA TYR A 66 15.27 7.70 7.89
C TYR A 66 14.04 7.90 6.99
N GLY A 67 14.20 8.72 5.95
CA GLY A 67 13.25 8.77 4.83
C GLY A 67 13.56 7.70 3.79
N ALA A 68 12.73 7.61 2.76
CA ALA A 68 12.79 6.56 1.75
C ALA A 68 14.17 6.34 1.12
N ARG A 69 14.91 7.40 0.80
CA ARG A 69 16.27 7.29 0.25
C ARG A 69 17.26 6.63 1.23
N LYS A 70 17.16 6.93 2.53
CA LYS A 70 18.04 6.35 3.56
C LYS A 70 17.66 4.91 3.86
N VAL A 71 16.35 4.63 3.97
CA VAL A 71 15.84 3.25 4.12
C VAL A 71 16.26 2.39 2.94
N TRP A 72 16.09 2.87 1.69
CA TRP A 72 16.53 2.16 0.49
C TRP A 72 18.03 1.83 0.50
N ARG A 73 18.87 2.79 0.89
CA ARG A 73 20.31 2.53 1.02
C ARG A 73 20.63 1.49 2.09
N GLN A 74 19.90 1.50 3.20
CA GLN A 74 20.09 0.54 4.28
C GLN A 74 19.66 -0.87 3.86
N LEU A 75 18.50 -1.01 3.22
CA LEU A 75 18.04 -2.29 2.67
C LEU A 75 19.04 -2.88 1.67
N ASN A 76 19.60 -2.05 0.79
CA ASN A 76 20.64 -2.51 -0.15
C ASN A 76 21.93 -2.95 0.55
N ARG A 77 22.33 -2.31 1.67
CA ARG A 77 23.49 -2.73 2.46
C ARG A 77 23.27 -4.11 3.08
N GLU A 78 22.04 -4.38 3.49
CA GLU A 78 21.58 -5.66 4.02
C GLU A 78 21.27 -6.69 2.91
N GLN A 79 21.68 -6.42 1.67
CA GLN A 79 21.50 -7.28 0.48
C GLN A 79 20.03 -7.51 0.06
N ILE A 80 19.09 -6.71 0.57
CA ILE A 80 17.68 -6.76 0.17
C ILE A 80 17.50 -5.90 -1.09
N ARG A 81 17.54 -6.55 -2.27
CA ARG A 81 17.43 -5.85 -3.57
C ARG A 81 16.02 -5.29 -3.81
N VAL A 82 15.89 -3.97 -3.71
CA VAL A 82 14.64 -3.24 -3.98
C VAL A 82 14.92 -1.95 -4.73
N GLY A 83 14.08 -1.62 -5.71
CA GLY A 83 14.14 -0.33 -6.40
C GLY A 83 13.71 0.81 -5.48
N ARG A 84 14.40 1.95 -5.55
CA ARG A 84 14.10 3.15 -4.74
C ARG A 84 12.61 3.56 -4.81
N CYS A 85 12.02 3.55 -6.01
CA CYS A 85 10.62 3.91 -6.22
C CYS A 85 9.64 2.96 -5.50
N THR A 86 10.04 1.70 -5.29
CA THR A 86 9.22 0.75 -4.52
C THR A 86 9.22 1.11 -3.04
N VAL A 87 10.39 1.43 -2.48
CA VAL A 87 10.50 1.89 -1.09
C VAL A 87 9.70 3.17 -0.88
N GLU A 88 9.84 4.16 -1.78
CA GLU A 88 9.08 5.41 -1.73
C GLU A 88 7.56 5.17 -1.77
N ARG A 89 7.10 4.32 -2.69
CA ARG A 89 5.68 3.94 -2.81
C ARG A 89 5.15 3.27 -1.55
N LEU A 90 5.87 2.29 -1.00
CA LEU A 90 5.45 1.54 0.19
C LEU A 90 5.45 2.43 1.43
N MET A 91 6.51 3.21 1.65
CA MET A 91 6.55 4.19 2.74
C MET A 91 5.42 5.22 2.65
N ARG A 92 5.10 5.70 1.45
CA ARG A 92 3.97 6.63 1.25
C ARG A 92 2.63 5.98 1.55
N ARG A 93 2.42 4.73 1.11
CA ARG A 93 1.20 3.96 1.37
C ARG A 93 0.99 3.75 2.86
N ASP A 94 2.05 3.42 3.57
CA ASP A 94 2.01 3.04 4.99
C ASP A 94 2.23 4.26 5.92
N GLY A 95 2.28 5.48 5.36
CA GLY A 95 2.42 6.73 6.12
C GLY A 95 3.80 6.97 6.75
N LEU A 96 4.79 6.11 6.47
CA LEU A 96 6.14 6.20 7.00
C LEU A 96 6.90 7.37 6.38
N ARG A 97 7.42 8.25 7.23
CA ARG A 97 8.19 9.44 6.81
C ARG A 97 9.46 9.55 7.63
N GLY A 98 10.52 10.02 6.96
CA GLY A 98 11.74 10.43 7.65
C GLY A 98 11.60 11.85 8.20
N VAL A 99 12.48 12.19 9.13
CA VAL A 99 12.59 13.54 9.68
C VAL A 99 13.17 14.47 8.61
N VAL A 100 12.52 15.61 8.40
CA VAL A 100 12.98 16.70 7.55
C VAL A 100 13.26 17.90 8.46
N ARG A 101 14.42 18.55 8.28
CA ARG A 101 14.73 19.81 8.98
C ARG A 101 14.10 20.98 8.23
N GLY A 102 13.48 21.89 8.98
CA GLY A 102 12.83 23.09 8.45
C GLY A 102 11.37 22.86 8.03
N SER A 103 10.62 23.96 7.97
CA SER A 103 9.31 23.96 7.33
C SER A 103 9.46 23.94 5.81
N LYS A 104 8.43 23.49 5.09
CA LYS A 104 8.40 23.67 3.63
C LYS A 104 8.54 25.18 3.35
N PRO A 105 9.46 25.62 2.48
CA PRO A 105 9.57 27.03 2.15
C PRO A 105 8.22 27.50 1.60
N ARG A 106 7.68 28.57 2.19
CA ARG A 106 6.43 29.16 1.76
C ARG A 106 6.73 29.97 0.50
N THR A 107 6.51 29.36 -0.65
CA THR A 107 6.81 29.96 -1.96
C THR A 107 5.81 31.03 -2.38
N THR A 108 4.74 31.23 -1.63
CA THR A 108 3.67 32.18 -1.95
C THR A 108 3.41 33.09 -0.74
N ILE A 109 3.66 34.38 -0.95
CA ILE A 109 3.29 35.48 -0.07
C ILE A 109 2.10 36.16 -0.76
N PRO A 110 0.94 36.33 -0.10
CA PRO A 110 -0.24 36.99 -0.67
C PRO A 110 0.03 38.45 -1.04
#